data_AF-U6LI69-F1
#
_entry.id   AF-U6LI69-F1
#
_cell.length_a   1.000
_cell.length_b   1.000
_cell.length_c   1.000
_cell.angle_alpha   90.00
_cell.angle_beta   90.00
_cell.angle_gamma   90.00
#
_symmetry.space_group_name_H-M   'P 1'
#
loop_
_entity.id
_entity.type
_entity.pdbx_description
1 polymer ?
#
loop_
_entity_poly.entity_id
_entity_poly.type
_entity_poly.pdbx_seq_one_letter_code
_entity_poly.pdbx_strand_id
1 'polypeptide(L)'
;MVRINMSEYMERHSVSRLIGAPPGYIGYEQGGQLTDAVRKKPYSLIVFDEMEKAHPEVFNLLLQLLDEGRLTDSRGKEVNFRNCALIFTSNLGAEALLESAQDPTKRNAAEK
;
A
#
# COMPACT_ATOMS: atom_id res chain seq x y z
N MET A 1 -4.90 -3.09 13.68
CA MET A 1 -3.90 -3.15 12.62
C MET A 1 -4.63 -3.45 11.33
N VAL A 2 -4.35 -2.72 10.26
CA VAL A 2 -4.87 -2.98 8.91
C VAL A 2 -3.71 -3.59 8.13
N ARG A 3 -3.89 -4.77 7.54
CA ARG A 3 -2.88 -5.40 6.67
C ARG A 3 -3.52 -5.64 5.31
N ILE A 4 -2.82 -5.23 4.26
CA ILE A 4 -3.29 -5.35 2.89
C ILE A 4 -2.21 -6.09 2.11
N ASN A 5 -2.55 -7.25 1.55
CA ASN A 5 -1.65 -8.00 0.70
C ASN A 5 -1.73 -7.44 -0.73
N MET A 6 -0.61 -6.93 -1.25
CA MET A 6 -0.52 -6.33 -2.58
C MET A 6 -0.62 -7.34 -3.73
N SER A 7 -0.44 -8.63 -3.47
CA SER A 7 -0.73 -9.70 -4.44
C SER A 7 -2.21 -9.76 -4.84
N GLU A 8 -3.14 -9.27 -4.01
CA GLU A 8 -4.55 -9.13 -4.39
C GLU A 8 -4.80 -7.93 -5.33
N TYR A 9 -3.80 -7.07 -5.50
CA TYR A 9 -3.84 -5.81 -6.22
C TYR A 9 -2.94 -5.79 -7.45
N MET A 10 -2.61 -6.98 -7.99
CA MET A 10 -1.82 -7.14 -9.22
C MET A 10 -2.54 -6.64 -10.48
N GLU A 11 -3.87 -6.66 -10.46
CA GLU A 11 -4.70 -6.31 -11.60
C GLU A 11 -5.24 -4.89 -11.50
N ARG A 12 -5.37 -4.21 -12.64
CA ARG A 12 -5.84 -2.82 -12.68
C ARG A 12 -7.19 -2.62 -11.99
N HIS A 13 -8.15 -3.50 -12.26
CA HIS A 13 -9.50 -3.39 -11.73
C HIS A 13 -9.57 -3.62 -10.21
N SER A 14 -8.64 -4.38 -9.64
CA SER A 14 -8.64 -4.67 -8.22
C SER A 14 -8.13 -3.49 -7.38
N VAL A 15 -7.35 -2.56 -7.95
CA VAL A 15 -6.91 -1.31 -7.30
C VAL A 15 -8.09 -0.50 -6.75
N SER A 16 -9.21 -0.47 -7.48
CA SER A 16 -10.42 0.22 -7.05
C SER A 16 -10.92 -0.27 -5.69
N ARG A 17 -10.68 -1.54 -5.30
CA ARG A 17 -11.11 -2.08 -4.00
C ARG A 17 -10.43 -1.41 -2.80
N LEU A 18 -9.26 -0.76 -2.98
CA LEU A 18 -8.60 -0.01 -1.90
C LEU A 18 -9.43 1.22 -1.47
N ILE A 19 -9.97 1.94 -2.44
CA ILE A 19 -10.68 3.22 -2.23
C ILE A 19 -12.18 3.15 -2.48
N GLY A 20 -12.67 2.01 -2.98
CA GLY A 20 -14.04 1.76 -3.40
C GLY A 20 -14.21 1.77 -4.91
N ALA A 21 -15.15 0.98 -5.42
CA ALA A 21 -15.54 1.06 -6.82
C ALA A 21 -16.33 2.38 -7.07
N PRO A 22 -16.24 2.99 -8.26
CA PRO A 22 -17.04 4.17 -8.60
C PRO A 22 -18.53 3.83 -8.80
N PRO A 23 -19.44 4.83 -8.74
CA PRO A 23 -20.86 4.61 -9.00
C PRO A 23 -21.10 3.89 -10.33
N GLY A 24 -21.93 2.84 -10.32
CA GLY A 24 -22.25 2.03 -11.51
C GLY A 24 -21.34 0.82 -11.74
N TYR A 25 -20.34 0.57 -10.88
CA TYR A 25 -19.48 -0.62 -10.94
C TYR A 25 -19.84 -1.64 -9.83
N ILE A 26 -19.58 -2.93 -10.10
CA ILE A 26 -19.73 -4.01 -9.11
C ILE A 26 -18.82 -3.71 -7.91
N GLY A 27 -19.38 -3.74 -6.70
CA GLY A 27 -18.65 -3.43 -5.46
C GLY A 27 -18.77 -1.98 -4.98
N TYR A 28 -19.56 -1.13 -5.66
CA TYR A 28 -19.80 0.26 -5.22
C TYR A 28 -20.26 0.36 -3.75
N GLU A 29 -21.15 -0.54 -3.32
CA GLU A 29 -21.66 -0.56 -1.95
C GLU A 29 -20.65 -1.06 -0.91
N GLN A 30 -19.66 -1.85 -1.33
CA GLN A 30 -18.67 -2.49 -0.44
C GLN A 30 -17.66 -1.50 0.12
N GLY A 31 -17.60 -0.29 -0.44
CA GLY A 31 -16.68 0.77 0.00
C GLY A 31 -15.21 0.42 -0.26
N GLY A 32 -14.30 1.20 0.31
CA GLY A 32 -12.86 1.01 0.09
C GLY A 32 -12.21 0.32 1.28
N GLN A 33 -11.48 -0.77 1.04
CA GLN A 33 -10.84 -1.54 2.12
C GLN A 33 -9.89 -0.67 2.95
N LEU A 34 -9.13 0.22 2.31
CA LEU A 34 -8.20 1.13 2.97
C LEU A 34 -8.94 2.35 3.55
N THR A 35 -9.78 3.01 2.75
CA THR A 35 -10.46 4.26 3.15
C THR A 35 -11.46 4.02 4.28
N ASP A 36 -12.24 2.94 4.25
CA ASP A 36 -13.20 2.65 5.31
C ASP A 36 -12.55 2.13 6.59
N ALA A 37 -11.44 1.41 6.49
CA ALA A 37 -10.69 0.97 7.67
C ALA A 37 -10.17 2.17 8.47
N VAL A 38 -9.58 3.16 7.79
CA VAL A 38 -9.06 4.38 8.43
C VAL A 38 -10.18 5.30 8.87
N ARG A 39 -11.26 5.41 8.10
CA ARG A 39 -12.45 6.17 8.52
C ARG A 39 -13.04 5.64 9.83
N LYS A 40 -13.10 4.31 9.99
CA LYS A 40 -13.57 3.67 11.24
C LYS A 40 -12.56 3.81 12.38
N LYS A 41 -11.25 3.77 12.08
CA LYS A 41 -10.18 3.87 13.09
C LYS A 41 -9.03 4.76 12.58
N PRO A 42 -9.09 6.08 12.80
CA PRO A 42 -8.12 7.04 12.26
C PRO A 42 -6.69 6.88 12.80
N TYR A 43 -6.54 6.29 13.99
CA TYR A 43 -5.26 5.94 14.60
C TYR A 43 -4.98 4.46 14.33
N SER A 44 -4.30 4.19 13.23
CA SER A 44 -4.08 2.82 12.78
C SER A 44 -2.66 2.59 12.25
N LEU A 45 -2.16 1.40 12.50
CA LEU A 45 -0.98 0.87 11.84
C LEU A 45 -1.45 0.10 10.60
N ILE A 46 -0.99 0.55 9.43
CA ILE A 46 -1.36 0.04 8.11
C ILE A 46 -0.12 -0.63 7.50
N VAL A 47 -0.24 -1.91 7.17
CA VAL A 47 0.83 -2.69 6.53
C VAL A 47 0.44 -2.98 5.09
N PHE A 48 1.24 -2.51 4.15
CA PHE A 48 1.21 -2.91 2.75
C PHE A 48 2.26 -4.00 2.55
N ASP A 49 1.78 -5.22 2.34
CA ASP A 49 2.61 -6.41 2.29
C ASP A 49 2.87 -6.85 0.86
N GLU A 50 4.08 -7.34 0.57
CA GLU A 50 4.50 -7.77 -0.80
C GLU A 50 4.37 -6.64 -1.85
N MET A 51 4.82 -5.42 -1.51
CA MET A 51 4.60 -4.23 -2.33
C MET A 51 5.08 -4.35 -3.78
N GLU A 52 6.09 -5.19 -4.04
CA GLU A 52 6.60 -5.50 -5.37
C GLU A 52 5.60 -6.19 -6.30
N LYS A 53 4.51 -6.76 -5.75
CA LYS A 53 3.44 -7.41 -6.52
C LYS A 53 2.33 -6.45 -6.93
N ALA A 54 2.26 -5.26 -6.34
CA ALA A 54 1.19 -4.30 -6.62
C ALA A 54 1.17 -3.86 -8.09
N HIS A 55 -0.02 -3.64 -8.63
CA HIS A 55 -0.18 -2.96 -9.91
C HIS A 55 0.39 -1.52 -9.83
N PRO A 56 1.02 -1.00 -10.90
CA PRO A 56 1.59 0.35 -10.93
C PRO A 56 0.62 1.48 -10.51
N GLU A 57 -0.67 1.34 -10.78
CA GLU A 57 -1.67 2.34 -10.36
C GLU A 57 -1.85 2.46 -8.84
N VAL A 58 -1.49 1.43 -8.05
CA VAL A 58 -1.47 1.53 -6.58
C VAL A 58 -0.50 2.62 -6.13
N PHE A 59 0.63 2.77 -6.82
CA PHE A 59 1.64 3.78 -6.47
C PHE A 59 1.11 5.20 -6.65
N ASN A 60 0.21 5.45 -7.61
CA ASN A 60 -0.40 6.78 -7.76
C ASN A 60 -1.23 7.16 -6.52
N LEU A 61 -1.98 6.19 -5.97
CA LEU A 61 -2.70 6.39 -4.72
C LEU A 61 -1.72 6.58 -3.55
N LEU A 62 -0.69 5.75 -3.46
CA LEU A 62 0.30 5.87 -2.38
C LEU A 62 1.08 7.19 -2.45
N LEU A 63 1.42 7.68 -3.63
CA LEU A 63 2.08 8.98 -3.81
C LEU A 63 1.20 10.10 -3.25
N GLN A 64 -0.10 10.11 -3.60
CA GLN A 64 -1.04 11.08 -3.02
C GLN A 64 -1.11 10.95 -1.49
N LEU A 65 -1.22 9.71 -0.98
CA LEU A 65 -1.32 9.45 0.44
C LEU A 65 -0.07 9.91 1.20
N LEU A 66 1.12 9.63 0.67
CA LEU A 66 2.41 9.94 1.29
C LEU A 66 2.73 11.44 1.24
N ASP A 67 2.35 12.13 0.18
CA ASP A 67 2.57 13.57 0.03
C ASP A 67 1.54 14.37 0.86
N GLU A 68 0.26 14.07 0.69
CA GLU A 68 -0.82 14.89 1.23
C GLU A 68 -1.35 14.41 2.59
N GLY A 69 -1.02 13.20 3.00
CA GLY A 69 -1.58 12.55 4.19
C GLY A 69 -3.10 12.30 4.09
N ARG A 70 -3.66 12.25 2.88
CA ARG A 70 -5.09 12.08 2.62
C ARG A 70 -5.33 11.31 1.33
N LEU A 71 -6.49 10.67 1.23
CA LEU A 71 -6.99 10.07 -0.01
C LEU A 71 -8.45 10.43 -0.20
N THR A 72 -8.87 10.55 -1.46
CA THR A 72 -10.28 10.69 -1.82
C THR A 72 -10.81 9.34 -2.25
N ASP A 73 -11.90 8.89 -1.63
CA ASP A 73 -12.58 7.66 -2.01
C ASP A 73 -13.34 7.83 -3.34
N SER A 74 -13.83 6.73 -3.90
CA SER A 74 -14.56 6.74 -5.17
C SER A 74 -15.90 7.49 -5.13
N ARG A 75 -16.36 7.89 -3.94
CA ARG A 75 -17.58 8.68 -3.70
C ARG A 75 -17.25 10.17 -3.47
N GLY A 76 -16.00 10.57 -3.67
CA GLY A 76 -15.54 11.95 -3.49
C GLY A 76 -15.35 12.36 -2.03
N LYS A 77 -15.33 11.41 -1.08
CA LYS A 77 -15.10 11.71 0.34
C LYS A 77 -13.62 11.56 0.68
N GLU A 78 -13.06 12.61 1.25
CA GLU A 78 -11.69 12.61 1.75
C GLU A 78 -11.56 11.79 3.04
N VAL A 79 -10.46 11.06 3.18
CA VAL A 79 -10.05 10.32 4.37
C VAL A 79 -8.65 10.76 4.76
N ASN A 80 -8.46 11.09 6.04
CA ASN A 80 -7.21 11.60 6.57
C ASN A 80 -6.36 10.47 7.19
N PHE A 81 -5.12 10.35 6.74
CA PHE A 81 -4.15 9.33 7.14
C PHE A 81 -3.02 9.88 8.02
N ARG A 82 -3.03 11.17 8.39
CA ARG A 82 -1.93 11.82 9.16
C ARG A 82 -1.65 11.17 10.52
N ASN A 83 -2.63 10.47 11.09
CA ASN A 83 -2.49 9.75 12.37
C ASN A 83 -2.23 8.24 12.19
N CYS A 84 -1.93 7.81 10.97
CA CYS A 84 -1.62 6.43 10.66
C CYS A 84 -0.11 6.22 10.57
N ALA A 85 0.36 5.08 11.08
CA ALA A 85 1.70 4.58 10.79
C ALA A 85 1.61 3.65 9.58
N LEU A 86 2.38 3.95 8.52
CA LEU A 86 2.42 3.15 7.30
C LEU A 86 3.67 2.28 7.31
N ILE A 87 3.50 0.98 7.07
CA ILE A 87 4.58 0.01 6.96
C ILE A 87 4.47 -0.63 5.58
N PHE A 88 5.60 -0.67 4.87
CA PHE A 88 5.71 -1.35 3.59
C PHE A 88 6.69 -2.51 3.76
N THR A 89 6.34 -3.68 3.24
CA THR A 89 7.25 -4.82 3.17
C THR A 89 7.49 -5.16 1.70
N SER A 90 8.66 -5.71 1.41
CA SER A 90 8.96 -6.26 0.10
C SER A 90 10.00 -7.37 0.21
N ASN A 91 9.85 -8.40 -0.63
CA ASN A 91 10.82 -9.50 -0.70
C ASN A 91 11.92 -9.27 -1.76
N LEU A 92 11.92 -8.15 -2.49
CA LEU A 92 12.91 -7.87 -3.56
C LEU A 92 14.36 -7.88 -3.07
N GLY A 93 14.61 -7.58 -1.79
CA GLY A 93 15.95 -7.54 -1.20
C GLY A 93 16.39 -8.84 -0.53
N ALA A 94 15.55 -9.88 -0.49
CA ALA A 94 15.82 -11.06 0.33
C ALA A 94 17.09 -11.82 -0.10
N GLU A 95 17.31 -11.97 -1.41
CA GLU A 95 18.48 -12.65 -1.95
C GLU A 95 19.77 -11.85 -1.71
N ALA A 96 19.75 -10.55 -1.98
CA ALA A 96 20.89 -9.66 -1.70
C ALA A 96 21.25 -9.62 -0.21
N LEU A 97 20.25 -9.65 0.68
CA LEU A 97 20.46 -9.74 2.13
C LEU A 97 21.12 -11.07 2.50
N LEU A 98 20.68 -12.18 1.92
CA LEU A 98 21.26 -13.51 2.17
C LEU A 98 22.71 -13.59 1.68
N GLU A 99 23.00 -13.08 0.49
CA GLU A 99 24.37 -13.01 -0.05
C GLU A 99 25.28 -12.16 0.84
N SER A 100 24.81 -10.99 1.29
CA SER A 100 25.58 -10.10 2.18
C SER A 100 25.85 -10.70 3.57
N ALA A 101 24.98 -11.60 4.03
CA ALA A 101 25.14 -12.30 5.29
C ALA A 101 26.14 -13.47 5.18
N GLN A 102 26.27 -14.07 4.00
CA GLN A 102 27.22 -15.15 3.73
C GLN A 102 28.65 -14.64 3.44
N ASP A 103 28.79 -13.42 2.91
CA ASP A 103 30.09 -12.81 2.60
C ASP A 103 30.18 -11.36 3.13
N PRO A 104 30.66 -11.16 4.39
CA PRO A 104 30.75 -9.84 5.02
C PRO A 104 31.65 -8.85 4.29
N THR A 105 32.55 -9.35 3.43
CA THR A 105 33.55 -8.56 2.69
C THR A 105 32.94 -7.78 1.51
N LYS A 106 31.76 -8.18 1.01
CA LYS A 106 31.07 -7.50 -0.10
C LYS A 106 30.25 -6.27 0.30
N ARG A 107 29.99 -6.06 1.60
CA ARG A 107 29.22 -4.90 2.10
C ARG A 107 29.77 -3.56 1.64
N ASN A 108 31.10 -3.42 1.54
CA ASN A 108 31.77 -2.15 1.25
C ASN A 108 31.79 -1.76 -0.24
N ALA A 109 31.30 -2.62 -1.14
CA ALA A 109 31.31 -2.36 -2.58
C ALA A 109 29.96 -1.83 -3.13
N ALA A 110 28.84 -2.09 -2.43
CA ALA A 110 27.51 -1.64 -2.84
C ALA A 110 27.15 -0.23 -2.36
N GLU A 111 27.99 0.37 -1.50
CA GLU A 111 27.82 1.73 -0.94
C GLU A 111 28.67 2.80 -1.68
N LYS A 112 29.32 2.45 -2.79
CA LYS A 112 30.07 3.37 -3.67
C LYS A 112 29.38 3.51 -5.03
#